data_AF-A0A967WG95-F1
#
_entry.id   AF-A0A967WG95-F1
#
_cell.length_a   1.000
_cell.length_b   1.000
_cell.length_c   1.000
_cell.angle_alpha   90.00
_cell.angle_beta   90.00
_cell.angle_gamma   90.00
#
_symmetry.space_group_name_H-M   'P 1'
#
loop_
_entity.id
_entity.type
_entity.pdbx_description
1 polymer ?
#
loop_
_entity_poly.entity_id
_entity_poly.type
_entity_poly.pdbx_seq_one_letter_code
_entity_poly.pdbx_strand_id
1 'polypeptide(L)' 'YTTRSFECQGCSNLCEVVEIRVGREVLGRWGGRCGKWDA' A
#
# COMPACT_ATOMS: atom_id res chain seq x y z
N TYR A 1 -12.33 -8.60 6.78
CA TYR A 1 -11.06 -8.04 6.27
C TYR A 1 -11.28 -7.60 4.83
N THR A 2 -10.66 -6.49 4.42
CA THR A 2 -10.74 -5.98 3.04
C THR A 2 -9.33 -5.71 2.55
N THR A 3 -9.04 -6.17 1.34
CA THR A 3 -7.78 -5.90 0.65
C THR A 3 -8.08 -4.98 -0.52
N ARG A 4 -7.23 -3.96 -0.73
CA ARG A 4 -7.26 -3.13 -1.94
C ARG A 4 -5.85 -2.83 -2.41
N SER A 5 -5.65 -2.63 -3.71
CA SER A 5 -4.42 -2.06 -4.26
C SER A 5 -4.64 -0.63 -4.72
N PHE A 6 -3.56 0.16 -4.70
CA PHE A 6 -3.52 1.53 -5.21
C PHE A 6 -2.10 1.87 -5.69
N GLU A 7 -1.99 2.88 -6.54
CA GLU A 7 -0.70 3.38 -7.04
C GLU A 7 -0.06 4.38 -6.08
N CYS A 8 1.23 4.20 -5.79
CA CYS A 8 1.99 5.14 -4.97
C CYS A 8 2.21 6.46 -5.73
N GLN A 9 1.44 7.49 -5.36
CA GLN A 9 1.58 8.85 -5.88
C GLN A 9 2.88 9.55 -5.44
N GLY A 10 3.71 8.88 -4.63
CA GLY A 10 4.96 9.40 -4.12
C GLY A 10 6.19 9.05 -4.97
N CYS A 11 6.09 8.17 -5.97
CA CYS A 11 7.25 7.79 -6.78
C CYS A 11 6.95 7.94 -8.28
N SER A 12 7.99 8.21 -9.07
CA SER A 12 7.89 8.36 -10.54
C SER A 12 7.38 7.10 -11.24
N ASN A 13 7.54 5.94 -10.59
CA ASN A 13 7.18 4.64 -11.14
C ASN A 13 5.75 4.22 -10.79
N LEU A 14 4.99 5.07 -10.06
CA LEU A 14 3.62 4.79 -9.60
C LEU A 14 3.47 3.36 -9.07
N CYS A 15 4.44 2.90 -8.27
CA CYS A 15 4.50 1.50 -7.89
C CYS A 15 3.24 1.08 -7.13
N GLU A 16 2.75 -0.13 -7.40
CA GLU A 16 1.59 -0.69 -6.73
C GLU A 16 1.86 -0.93 -5.25
N VAL A 17 0.89 -0.58 -4.42
CA VAL A 17 0.84 -0.85 -2.97
C VAL A 17 -0.45 -1.58 -2.68
N VAL A 18 -0.36 -2.65 -1.90
CA VAL A 18 -1.52 -3.40 -1.43
C VAL A 18 -1.73 -3.09 0.05
N GLU A 19 -2.97 -2.82 0.42
CA GLU A 19 -3.40 -2.48 1.78
C GLU A 19 -4.41 -3.51 2.27
N ILE A 20 -4.20 -4.04 3.48
CA ILE A 20 -5.18 -4.85 4.21
C ILE A 20 -5.73 -4.06 5.39
N ARG A 21 -7.06 -4.09 5.53
CA ARG A 21 -7.78 -3.37 6.59
C ARG A 21 -8.91 -4.19 7.20
N VAL A 22 -9.26 -3.88 8.44
CA VAL A 22 -10.45 -4.38 9.13
C VAL A 22 -11.32 -3.18 9.50
N GLY A 23 -12.49 -3.08 8.87
CA GLY A 23 -13.33 -1.89 8.98
C GLY A 23 -12.60 -0.66 8.44
N ARG A 24 -12.27 0.29 9.33
CA ARG A 24 -11.53 1.52 9.00
C ARG A 24 -10.05 1.47 9.39
N GLU A 25 -9.63 0.41 10.08
CA GLU A 25 -8.27 0.26 10.58
C GLU A 25 -7.38 -0.45 9.55
N VAL A 26 -6.22 0.14 9.24
CA VAL A 26 -5.24 -0.47 8.35
C VAL A 26 -4.33 -1.38 9.17
N LEU A 27 -4.36 -2.67 8.86
CA LEU A 27 -3.54 -3.67 9.54
C LEU A 27 -2.13 -3.76 8.93
N GLY A 28 -1.98 -3.45 7.65
CA GLY A 28 -0.68 -3.51 6.99
C GLY A 28 -0.71 -3.11 5.53
N ARG A 29 0.47 -2.85 4.99
CA ARG A 29 0.71 -2.57 3.58
C ARG A 29 1.94 -3.33 3.11
N TRP A 30 1.93 -3.78 1.86
CA TRP A 30 3.07 -4.40 1.20
C TRP A 30 3.11 -4.02 -0.28
N GLY A 31 4.22 -4.35 -0.95
CA GLY A 31 4.50 -3.88 -2.30
C GLY A 31 5.37 -2.64 -2.26
N GLY A 32 5.11 -1.65 -3.11
CA GLY A 32 5.77 -0.36 -3.00
C GLY A 32 7.28 -0.39 -3.25
N ARG A 33 7.72 -0.79 -4.46
CA ARG A 33 9.15 -0.92 -4.87
C ARG A 33 10.05 0.29 -4.60
N CYS A 34 9.50 1.44 -4.25
CA CYS A 34 10.25 2.66 -3.90
C CYS A 34 10.68 2.72 -2.43
N GLY A 35 10.32 1.74 -1.60
CA GLY A 35 10.68 1.68 -0.18
C GLY A 35 9.92 2.65 0.73
N LYS A 36 9.02 3.49 0.18
CA LYS A 36 8.19 4.42 0.97
C LYS A 36 7.17 3.75 1.87
N TRP A 37 6.91 2.47 1.62
CA TRP A 37 5.93 1.65 2.35
C TRP A 37 6.58 0.48 3.07
N ASP A 38 7.91 0.41 3.05
CA ASP A 38 8.67 -0.51 3.88
C ASP A 38 8.70 0.09 5.30
N ALA A 39 8.19 -0.66 6.27
CA ALA A 39 8.13 -0.26 7.68
C ALA A 39 9.40 -0.63 8.43
#